data_AF-A7DZU6-F1
#
_entry.id   AF-A7DZU6-F1
#
_cell.length_a   1.000
_cell.length_b   1.000
_cell.length_c   1.000
_cell.angle_alpha   90.00
_cell.angle_beta   90.00
_cell.angle_gamma   90.00
#
_symmetry.space_group_name_H-M   'P 1'
#
loop_
_entity.id
_entity.type
_entity.pdbx_description
1 polymer ?
#
loop_
_entity_poly.entity_id
_entity_poly.type
_entity_poly.pdbx_seq_one_letter_code
_entity_poly.pdbx_strand_id
1 'polypeptide(L)'
;IEVNFEDRLKKVMEEIRKSGNVILFIDEIHTIIGAGAAEGAIDASNILKPALARGEIQCIGATTIDEYRKHIEKDSALERRFQPITVGEPTKEEAILILRGLRDKYEAHHRANITDEAIEAAVNLSDRYITERYLPDKAIDLMDEAASKVRIENMIAPTDMKELEENLEKVTKEKEDAIRVQDFEKAAQLRDHEKDLKYRLENLKSDWKTQKQVATLTVDETQIAAVVSKWTNIPVRKLTEKESERLLKLEETLHNRVIGQNEAVKSVSRAVRRARVGL
;
A
#
# COMPACT_ATOMS: atom_id res chain seq x y z
N ILE A 1 -25.25 -7.80 -23.92
CA ILE A 1 -23.82 -7.55 -23.59
C ILE A 1 -23.03 -8.86 -23.59
N GLU A 2 -23.61 -9.98 -23.17
CA GLU A 2 -23.00 -11.33 -23.17
C GLU A 2 -22.53 -11.85 -24.54
N VAL A 3 -23.31 -11.68 -25.61
CA VAL A 3 -22.97 -12.17 -26.97
C VAL A 3 -21.64 -11.63 -27.49
N ASN A 4 -21.18 -10.46 -27.00
CA ASN A 4 -19.94 -9.84 -27.48
C ASN A 4 -18.67 -10.48 -26.87
N PHE A 5 -18.73 -11.06 -25.67
CA PHE A 5 -17.53 -11.60 -25.03
C PHE A 5 -17.11 -12.94 -25.61
N GLU A 6 -18.04 -13.91 -25.72
CA GLU A 6 -17.74 -15.22 -26.30
C GLU A 6 -17.26 -15.13 -27.75
N ASP A 7 -17.90 -14.28 -28.56
CA ASP A 7 -17.52 -14.11 -29.96
C ASP A 7 -16.12 -13.48 -30.09
N ARG A 8 -15.75 -12.56 -29.19
CA ARG A 8 -14.38 -12.04 -29.12
C ARG A 8 -13.39 -13.13 -28.73
N LEU A 9 -13.73 -13.96 -27.75
CA LEU A 9 -12.87 -15.04 -27.27
C LEU A 9 -12.68 -16.11 -28.36
N LYS A 10 -13.73 -16.47 -29.09
CA LYS A 10 -13.65 -17.36 -30.28
C LYS A 10 -12.73 -16.79 -31.36
N LYS A 11 -12.83 -15.49 -31.67
CA LYS A 11 -11.95 -14.84 -32.66
C LYS A 11 -10.48 -14.89 -32.24
N VAL A 12 -10.19 -14.57 -30.99
CA VAL A 12 -8.82 -14.67 -30.43
C VAL A 12 -8.32 -16.11 -30.52
N MET A 13 -9.17 -17.08 -30.20
CA MET A 13 -8.86 -18.51 -30.29
C MET A 13 -8.56 -18.97 -31.73
N GLU A 14 -9.32 -18.52 -32.71
CA GLU A 14 -9.05 -18.81 -34.12
C GLU A 14 -7.74 -18.19 -34.60
N GLU A 15 -7.42 -16.99 -34.15
CA GLU A 15 -6.17 -16.30 -34.49
C GLU A 15 -4.95 -17.05 -33.91
N ILE A 16 -5.02 -17.42 -32.63
CA ILE A 16 -3.97 -18.21 -31.95
C ILE A 16 -3.71 -19.53 -32.70
N ARG A 17 -4.78 -20.25 -33.08
CA ARG A 17 -4.68 -21.52 -33.82
C ARG A 17 -4.01 -21.35 -35.19
N LYS A 18 -4.24 -20.22 -35.87
CA LYS A 18 -3.63 -19.94 -37.19
C LYS A 18 -2.15 -19.57 -37.07
N SER A 19 -1.77 -18.86 -36.02
CA SER A 19 -0.39 -18.37 -35.84
C SER A 19 0.59 -19.46 -35.38
N GLY A 20 0.16 -20.42 -34.56
CA GLY A 20 0.96 -21.59 -34.15
C GLY A 20 2.15 -21.34 -33.20
N ASN A 21 2.71 -20.13 -33.16
CA ASN A 21 3.85 -19.76 -32.32
C ASN A 21 3.47 -18.70 -31.27
N VAL A 22 2.43 -18.96 -30.48
CA VAL A 22 1.93 -18.04 -29.46
C VAL A 22 1.88 -18.74 -28.11
N ILE A 23 2.47 -18.11 -27.09
CA ILE A 23 2.31 -18.50 -25.69
C ILE A 23 1.36 -17.51 -25.04
N LEU A 24 0.23 -18.00 -24.53
CA LEU A 24 -0.77 -17.20 -23.84
C LEU A 24 -0.48 -17.15 -22.35
N PHE A 25 -0.42 -15.96 -21.75
CA PHE A 25 -0.42 -15.83 -20.28
C PHE A 25 -1.84 -15.57 -19.79
N ILE A 26 -2.28 -16.35 -18.80
CA ILE A 26 -3.59 -16.21 -18.16
C ILE A 26 -3.36 -16.06 -16.66
N ASP A 27 -3.58 -14.84 -16.15
CA ASP A 27 -3.63 -14.64 -14.71
C ASP A 27 -4.94 -15.19 -14.15
N GLU A 28 -4.90 -15.67 -12.91
CA GLU A 28 -6.04 -16.29 -12.23
C GLU A 28 -6.82 -17.30 -13.11
N ILE A 29 -6.11 -18.24 -13.74
CA ILE A 29 -6.69 -19.17 -14.73
C ILE A 29 -7.89 -19.98 -14.20
N HIS A 30 -7.97 -20.16 -12.88
CA HIS A 30 -9.11 -20.82 -12.21
C HIS A 30 -10.43 -20.06 -12.40
N THR A 31 -10.42 -18.74 -12.60
CA THR A 31 -11.63 -17.93 -12.84
C THR A 31 -12.35 -18.35 -14.12
N ILE A 32 -11.58 -18.76 -15.13
CA ILE A 32 -12.10 -19.15 -16.44
C ILE A 32 -12.48 -20.63 -16.48
N ILE A 33 -11.81 -21.47 -15.68
CA ILE A 33 -12.02 -22.92 -15.62
C ILE A 33 -13.11 -23.31 -14.62
N GLY A 34 -13.21 -22.57 -13.50
CA GLY A 34 -14.07 -22.83 -12.35
C GLY A 34 -15.45 -22.15 -12.42
N ALA A 35 -15.70 -21.30 -13.41
CA ALA A 35 -16.94 -20.52 -13.58
C ALA A 35 -18.25 -21.34 -13.70
N GLY A 36 -18.17 -22.67 -13.86
CA GLY A 36 -19.35 -23.53 -14.01
C GLY A 36 -20.26 -23.66 -12.78
N ALA A 37 -19.96 -22.99 -11.65
CA ALA A 37 -20.71 -23.13 -10.40
C ALA A 37 -21.28 -21.81 -9.81
N ALA A 38 -20.95 -20.64 -10.36
CA ALA A 38 -21.44 -19.35 -9.86
C ALA A 38 -22.45 -18.75 -10.85
N GLU A 39 -23.70 -18.57 -10.42
CA GLU A 39 -24.74 -17.86 -11.19
C GLU A 39 -24.25 -16.46 -11.57
N GLY A 40 -23.95 -16.25 -12.86
CA GLY A 40 -23.55 -14.96 -13.42
C GLY A 40 -22.10 -14.85 -13.91
N ALA A 41 -21.27 -15.89 -13.77
CA ALA A 41 -19.95 -15.91 -14.38
C ALA A 41 -20.05 -16.28 -15.88
N ILE A 42 -19.37 -15.50 -16.73
CA ILE A 42 -19.35 -15.68 -18.18
C ILE A 42 -18.73 -17.06 -18.51
N ASP A 43 -19.45 -17.91 -19.27
CA ASP A 43 -19.09 -19.31 -19.52
C ASP A 43 -17.99 -19.48 -20.60
N ALA A 44 -16.83 -18.90 -20.34
CA ALA A 44 -15.63 -19.08 -21.17
C ALA A 44 -15.04 -20.51 -21.07
N SER A 45 -15.45 -21.26 -20.04
CA SER A 45 -15.02 -22.64 -19.76
C SER A 45 -15.31 -23.57 -20.95
N ASN A 46 -16.47 -23.43 -21.59
CA ASN A 46 -16.86 -24.26 -22.75
C ASN A 46 -15.97 -24.07 -23.98
N ILE A 47 -15.33 -22.91 -24.12
CA ILE A 47 -14.43 -22.61 -25.25
C ILE A 47 -12.99 -23.02 -24.90
N LEU A 48 -12.53 -22.69 -23.69
CA LEU A 48 -11.13 -22.84 -23.31
C LEU A 48 -10.78 -24.25 -22.80
N LYS A 49 -11.64 -24.92 -22.04
CA LYS A 49 -11.35 -26.29 -21.57
C LYS A 49 -11.04 -27.25 -22.72
N PRO A 50 -11.85 -27.31 -23.80
CA PRO A 50 -11.56 -28.24 -24.89
C PRO A 50 -10.27 -27.87 -25.63
N ALA A 51 -9.98 -26.58 -25.81
CA ALA A 51 -8.77 -26.12 -26.50
C ALA A 51 -7.49 -26.41 -25.70
N LEU A 52 -7.54 -26.22 -24.37
CA LEU A 52 -6.45 -26.58 -23.44
C LEU A 52 -6.26 -28.09 -23.36
N ALA A 53 -7.34 -28.87 -23.21
CA ALA A 53 -7.29 -30.33 -23.14
C ALA A 53 -6.73 -30.97 -24.42
N ARG A 54 -7.04 -30.40 -25.59
CA ARG A 54 -6.50 -30.85 -26.88
C ARG A 54 -5.08 -30.35 -27.15
N GLY A 55 -4.56 -29.40 -26.37
CA GLY A 55 -3.25 -28.79 -26.60
C GLY A 55 -3.21 -27.89 -27.85
N GLU A 56 -4.36 -27.31 -28.24
CA GLU A 56 -4.45 -26.35 -29.33
C GLU A 56 -3.90 -24.97 -28.94
N ILE A 57 -3.74 -24.73 -27.64
CA ILE A 57 -3.17 -23.51 -27.06
C ILE A 57 -2.02 -23.91 -26.16
N GLN A 58 -0.92 -23.20 -26.29
CA GLN A 58 0.14 -23.21 -25.29
C GLN A 58 -0.07 -22.01 -24.35
N CYS A 59 -0.21 -22.27 -23.05
CA CYS A 59 -0.39 -21.20 -22.08
C CYS A 59 0.43 -21.38 -20.80
N ILE A 60 0.65 -20.26 -20.12
CA ILE A 60 1.15 -20.17 -18.75
C ILE A 60 0.01 -19.62 -17.92
N GLY A 61 -0.48 -20.42 -16.97
CA GLY A 61 -1.55 -20.02 -16.05
C GLY A 61 -0.98 -19.69 -14.68
N ALA A 62 -1.38 -18.56 -14.10
CA ALA A 62 -1.13 -18.26 -12.69
C ALA A 62 -2.38 -18.59 -11.86
N THR A 63 -2.19 -19.18 -10.69
CA THR A 63 -3.27 -19.51 -9.74
C THR A 63 -2.69 -19.78 -8.36
N THR A 64 -3.54 -19.72 -7.33
CA THR A 64 -3.16 -20.15 -5.98
C THR A 64 -3.18 -21.68 -5.88
N ILE A 65 -2.48 -22.23 -4.88
CA ILE A 65 -2.43 -23.67 -4.60
C ILE A 65 -3.83 -24.22 -4.33
N ASP A 66 -4.66 -23.48 -3.59
CA ASP A 66 -6.02 -23.91 -3.24
C ASP A 66 -6.91 -23.99 -4.48
N GLU A 67 -6.85 -23.00 -5.36
CA GLU A 67 -7.64 -22.97 -6.58
C GLU A 67 -7.17 -24.02 -7.60
N TYR A 68 -5.86 -24.29 -7.67
CA TYR A 68 -5.32 -25.41 -8.45
C TYR A 68 -5.92 -26.74 -8.01
N ARG A 69 -5.92 -27.02 -6.69
CA ARG A 69 -6.48 -28.25 -6.10
C ARG A 69 -7.99 -28.38 -6.32
N LYS A 70 -8.72 -27.27 -6.31
CA LYS A 70 -10.18 -27.27 -6.48
C LYS A 70 -10.60 -27.48 -7.93
N HIS A 71 -9.92 -26.83 -8.88
CA HIS A 71 -10.44 -26.68 -10.25
C HIS A 71 -9.60 -27.36 -11.34
N ILE A 72 -8.30 -27.56 -11.13
CA ILE A 72 -7.39 -28.08 -12.17
C ILE A 72 -6.99 -29.52 -11.86
N GLU A 73 -6.54 -29.80 -10.63
CA GLU A 73 -6.09 -31.13 -10.21
C GLU A 73 -7.22 -32.17 -10.27
N LYS A 74 -8.47 -31.75 -9.98
CA LYS A 74 -9.64 -32.64 -10.06
C LYS A 74 -10.14 -32.91 -11.48
N ASP A 75 -9.71 -32.12 -12.46
CA ASP A 75 -10.13 -32.26 -13.85
C ASP A 75 -9.09 -33.07 -14.64
N SER A 76 -9.40 -34.34 -14.90
CA SER A 76 -8.48 -35.26 -15.59
C SER A 76 -8.05 -34.83 -17.00
N ALA A 77 -8.79 -33.93 -17.66
CA ALA A 77 -8.43 -33.43 -18.98
C ALA A 77 -7.36 -32.34 -18.89
N LEU A 78 -7.41 -31.52 -17.83
CA LEU A 78 -6.48 -30.42 -17.59
C LEU A 78 -5.24 -30.87 -16.82
N GLU A 79 -5.40 -31.76 -15.84
CA GLU A 79 -4.30 -32.33 -15.05
C GLU A 79 -3.22 -32.95 -15.95
N ARG A 80 -3.63 -33.63 -17.04
CA ARG A 80 -2.70 -34.23 -18.02
C ARG A 80 -2.00 -33.22 -18.94
N ARG A 81 -2.39 -31.94 -18.91
CA ARG A 81 -1.87 -30.88 -19.79
C ARG A 81 -1.10 -29.80 -19.04
N PHE A 82 -1.36 -29.62 -17.75
CA PHE A 82 -0.64 -28.68 -16.93
C PHE A 82 0.47 -29.38 -16.13
N GLN A 83 1.67 -28.81 -16.19
CA GLN A 83 2.74 -29.12 -15.25
C GLN A 83 2.76 -28.04 -14.17
N PRO A 84 2.45 -28.36 -12.89
CA PRO A 84 2.52 -27.37 -11.82
C PRO A 84 3.98 -27.01 -11.53
N ILE A 85 4.23 -25.71 -11.37
CA ILE A 85 5.48 -25.15 -10.86
C ILE A 85 5.12 -24.30 -9.65
N THR A 86 5.62 -24.68 -8.48
CA THR A 86 5.37 -23.93 -7.24
C THR A 86 6.29 -22.73 -7.18
N VAL A 87 5.71 -21.53 -7.10
CA VAL A 87 6.43 -20.29 -6.84
C VAL A 87 6.26 -19.97 -5.36
N GLY A 88 7.37 -19.94 -4.63
CA GLY A 88 7.41 -19.61 -3.20
C GLY A 88 7.42 -18.10 -2.96
N GLU A 89 7.18 -17.72 -1.71
CA GLU A 89 7.48 -16.37 -1.24
C GLU A 89 9.00 -16.11 -1.38
N PRO A 90 9.42 -14.95 -1.90
CA PRO A 90 10.83 -14.60 -2.00
C PRO A 90 11.47 -14.47 -0.62
N THR A 91 12.77 -14.75 -0.56
CA THR A 91 13.59 -14.43 0.62
C THR A 91 13.65 -12.92 0.86
N LYS A 92 14.07 -12.50 2.05
CA LYS A 92 14.21 -11.07 2.39
C LYS A 92 15.18 -10.38 1.45
N GLU A 93 16.28 -11.04 1.14
CA GLU A 93 17.33 -10.55 0.24
C GLU A 93 16.79 -10.36 -1.18
N GLU A 94 16.02 -11.32 -1.69
CA GLU A 94 15.35 -11.22 -3.00
C GLU A 94 14.29 -10.11 -3.00
N ALA A 95 13.49 -9.98 -1.94
CA ALA A 95 12.50 -8.93 -1.81
C ALA A 95 13.15 -7.53 -1.83
N ILE A 96 14.28 -7.34 -1.13
CA ILE A 96 15.05 -6.09 -1.16
C ILE A 96 15.49 -5.77 -2.59
N LEU A 97 15.99 -6.75 -3.36
CA LEU A 97 16.38 -6.54 -4.75
C LEU A 97 15.19 -6.17 -5.64
N ILE A 98 14.02 -6.79 -5.42
CA ILE A 98 12.78 -6.46 -6.14
C ILE A 98 12.39 -5.01 -5.84
N LEU A 99 12.37 -4.58 -4.57
CA LEU A 99 12.03 -3.21 -4.19
C LEU A 99 13.04 -2.20 -4.77
N ARG A 100 14.34 -2.50 -4.75
CA ARG A 100 15.37 -1.67 -5.41
C ARG A 100 15.12 -1.53 -6.92
N GLY A 101 14.69 -2.58 -7.60
CA GLY A 101 14.31 -2.53 -9.01
C GLY A 101 13.03 -1.73 -9.30
N LEU A 102 12.16 -1.57 -8.30
CA LEU A 102 10.92 -0.78 -8.39
C LEU A 102 11.10 0.68 -7.95
N ARG A 103 12.16 0.97 -7.17
CA ARG A 103 12.45 2.27 -6.56
C ARG A 103 12.23 3.44 -7.51
N ASP A 104 12.93 3.48 -8.65
CA ASP A 104 12.88 4.59 -9.59
C ASP A 104 11.45 4.93 -10.06
N LYS A 105 10.59 3.91 -10.23
CA LYS A 105 9.19 4.12 -10.65
C LYS A 105 8.37 4.78 -9.55
N TYR A 106 8.53 4.35 -8.31
CA TYR A 106 7.84 4.93 -7.16
C TYR A 106 8.37 6.32 -6.81
N GLU A 107 9.69 6.53 -6.90
CA GLU A 107 10.31 7.84 -6.72
C GLU A 107 9.78 8.85 -7.73
N ALA A 108 9.71 8.47 -9.02
CA ALA A 108 9.16 9.31 -10.07
C ALA A 108 7.66 9.59 -9.89
N HIS A 109 6.87 8.58 -9.51
CA HIS A 109 5.43 8.72 -9.31
C HIS A 109 5.10 9.67 -8.14
N HIS A 110 5.85 9.56 -7.04
CA HIS A 110 5.61 10.33 -5.82
C HIS A 110 6.44 11.60 -5.67
N ARG A 111 7.45 11.78 -6.52
CA ARG A 111 8.45 12.87 -6.41
C ARG A 111 9.13 12.86 -5.04
N ALA A 112 9.48 11.67 -4.58
CA ALA A 112 10.16 11.45 -3.32
C ALA A 112 11.35 10.52 -3.52
N ASN A 113 12.46 10.76 -2.83
CA ASN A 113 13.62 9.89 -2.80
C ASN A 113 13.40 8.82 -1.74
N ILE A 114 13.56 7.56 -2.10
CA ILE A 114 13.42 6.42 -1.19
C ILE A 114 14.82 5.95 -0.84
N THR A 115 15.17 6.01 0.43
CA THR A 115 16.50 5.59 0.91
C THR A 115 16.64 4.06 0.92
N ASP A 116 17.87 3.56 0.91
CA ASP A 116 18.11 2.11 0.98
C ASP A 116 17.66 1.56 2.35
N GLU A 117 17.82 2.34 3.42
CA GLU A 117 17.34 2.03 4.76
C GLU A 117 15.81 1.92 4.79
N ALA A 118 15.09 2.72 4.00
CA ALA A 118 13.63 2.59 3.89
C ALA A 118 13.22 1.27 3.21
N ILE A 119 13.95 0.83 2.17
CA ILE A 119 13.67 -0.45 1.49
C ILE A 119 13.92 -1.61 2.45
N GLU A 120 15.05 -1.61 3.15
CA GLU A 120 15.38 -2.65 4.13
C GLU A 120 14.36 -2.66 5.28
N ALA A 121 13.96 -1.49 5.76
CA ALA A 121 12.91 -1.37 6.77
C ALA A 121 11.56 -1.90 6.26
N ALA A 122 11.18 -1.61 5.01
CA ALA A 122 9.91 -2.06 4.44
C ALA A 122 9.83 -3.59 4.42
N VAL A 123 10.90 -4.26 4.01
CA VAL A 123 10.97 -5.73 4.00
C VAL A 123 10.99 -6.29 5.43
N ASN A 124 11.89 -5.80 6.29
CA ASN A 124 12.06 -6.36 7.63
C ASN A 124 10.83 -6.13 8.53
N LEU A 125 10.22 -4.96 8.48
CA LEU A 125 9.06 -4.63 9.31
C LEU A 125 7.78 -5.28 8.78
N SER A 126 7.61 -5.37 7.45
CA SER A 126 6.44 -6.08 6.89
C SER A 126 6.49 -7.57 7.17
N ASP A 127 7.65 -8.21 7.02
CA ASP A 127 7.84 -9.61 7.38
C ASP A 127 7.47 -9.89 8.85
N ARG A 128 7.90 -8.99 9.74
CA ARG A 128 7.75 -9.17 11.17
C ARG A 128 6.34 -8.86 11.71
N TYR A 129 5.67 -7.84 11.17
CA TYR A 129 4.43 -7.32 11.74
C TYR A 129 3.20 -7.54 10.86
N ILE A 130 3.37 -7.94 9.60
CA ILE A 130 2.29 -8.20 8.64
C ILE A 130 2.41 -9.66 8.16
N THR A 131 1.95 -10.58 9.00
CA THR A 131 2.09 -12.04 8.79
C THR A 131 1.06 -12.63 7.85
N GLU A 132 -0.08 -11.96 7.65
CA GLU A 132 -1.19 -12.45 6.80
C GLU A 132 -0.94 -12.22 5.30
N ARG A 133 0.20 -11.62 4.93
CA ARG A 133 0.56 -11.28 3.55
C ARG A 133 1.97 -11.76 3.25
N TYR A 134 2.23 -11.99 1.98
CA TYR A 134 3.50 -12.48 1.47
C TYR A 134 4.36 -11.35 0.94
N LEU A 135 5.68 -11.47 1.07
CA LEU A 135 6.66 -10.70 0.32
C LEU A 135 6.54 -11.01 -1.19
N PRO A 136 6.93 -10.07 -2.07
CA PRO A 136 7.40 -8.71 -1.79
C PRO A 136 6.25 -7.70 -1.65
N ASP A 137 5.01 -8.12 -1.94
CA ASP A 137 3.81 -7.29 -2.09
C ASP A 137 3.54 -6.40 -0.86
N LYS A 138 3.55 -6.97 0.34
CA LYS A 138 3.39 -6.20 1.59
C LYS A 138 4.46 -5.14 1.81
N ALA A 139 5.68 -5.35 1.33
CA ALA A 139 6.77 -4.38 1.48
C ALA A 139 6.68 -3.27 0.43
N ILE A 140 6.24 -3.61 -0.80
CA ILE A 140 5.97 -2.64 -1.87
C ILE A 140 4.89 -1.66 -1.42
N ASP A 141 3.80 -2.14 -0.84
CA ASP A 141 2.72 -1.25 -0.39
C ASP A 141 3.15 -0.31 0.74
N LEU A 142 3.98 -0.78 1.68
CA LEU A 142 4.52 0.09 2.73
C LEU A 142 5.38 1.20 2.15
N MET A 143 6.22 0.87 1.17
CA MET A 143 7.07 1.83 0.46
C MET A 143 6.21 2.85 -0.30
N ASP A 144 5.16 2.39 -0.98
CA ASP A 144 4.22 3.21 -1.73
C ASP A 144 3.40 4.16 -0.83
N GLU A 145 2.84 3.65 0.27
CA GLU A 145 2.07 4.46 1.21
C GLU A 145 2.98 5.46 1.94
N ALA A 146 4.21 5.08 2.29
CA ALA A 146 5.15 6.01 2.91
C ALA A 146 5.52 7.16 1.97
N ALA A 147 5.81 6.86 0.70
CA ALA A 147 6.09 7.87 -0.31
C ALA A 147 4.88 8.80 -0.55
N SER A 148 3.68 8.22 -0.68
CA SER A 148 2.42 8.95 -0.81
C SER A 148 2.17 9.87 0.39
N LYS A 149 2.40 9.37 1.60
CA LYS A 149 2.17 10.09 2.85
C LYS A 149 3.11 11.30 2.97
N VAL A 150 4.41 11.11 2.75
CA VAL A 150 5.39 12.22 2.78
C VAL A 150 5.00 13.30 1.76
N ARG A 151 4.55 12.90 0.57
CA ARG A 151 4.06 13.83 -0.44
C ARG A 151 2.83 14.61 0.01
N ILE A 152 1.84 13.94 0.59
CA ILE A 152 0.60 14.59 1.06
C ILE A 152 0.89 15.56 2.20
N GLU A 153 1.68 15.15 3.20
CA GLU A 153 2.07 16.00 4.34
C GLU A 153 2.76 17.30 3.88
N ASN A 154 3.57 17.22 2.81
CA ASN A 154 4.24 18.39 2.23
C ASN A 154 3.38 19.18 1.22
N MET A 155 2.18 18.69 0.86
CA MET A 155 1.21 19.45 0.08
C MET A 155 0.29 20.31 0.96
N ILE A 156 0.13 19.95 2.22
CA ILE A 156 -0.73 20.66 3.17
C ILE A 156 -0.06 21.99 3.56
N ALA A 157 -0.81 23.08 3.47
CA ALA A 157 -0.33 24.39 3.89
C ALA A 157 -0.07 24.38 5.42
N PRO A 158 0.98 25.06 5.91
CA PRO A 158 1.25 25.16 7.35
C PRO A 158 0.01 25.65 8.11
N THR A 159 -0.20 25.14 9.32
CA THR A 159 -1.34 25.51 10.17
C THR A 159 -1.41 27.02 10.38
N ASP A 160 -0.25 27.67 10.56
CA ASP A 160 -0.10 29.12 10.68
C ASP A 160 -0.67 29.87 9.45
N MET A 161 -0.49 29.33 8.23
CA MET A 161 -1.02 29.93 7.01
C MET A 161 -2.55 29.87 6.99
N LYS A 162 -3.12 28.75 7.45
CA LYS A 162 -4.57 28.59 7.55
C LYS A 162 -5.17 29.53 8.59
N GLU A 163 -4.54 29.67 9.76
CA GLU A 163 -4.95 30.63 10.78
C GLU A 163 -4.89 32.08 10.29
N LEU A 164 -3.85 32.44 9.53
CA LEU A 164 -3.72 33.75 8.88
C LEU A 164 -4.82 33.99 7.84
N GLU A 165 -5.19 32.98 7.04
CA GLU A 165 -6.30 33.06 6.08
C GLU A 165 -7.64 33.28 6.80
N GLU A 166 -7.91 32.53 7.86
CA GLU A 166 -9.13 32.68 8.67
C GLU A 166 -9.21 34.05 9.37
N ASN A 167 -8.08 34.55 9.89
CA ASN A 167 -8.02 35.88 10.50
C ASN A 167 -8.19 36.99 9.48
N LEU A 168 -7.61 36.84 8.29
CA LEU A 168 -7.79 37.79 7.20
C LEU A 168 -9.27 37.87 6.79
N GLU A 169 -9.95 36.73 6.65
CA GLU A 169 -11.37 36.69 6.31
C GLU A 169 -12.24 37.39 7.37
N LYS A 170 -11.96 37.17 8.66
CA LYS A 170 -12.63 37.87 9.75
C LYS A 170 -12.44 39.39 9.67
N VAL A 171 -11.20 39.86 9.53
CA VAL A 171 -10.88 41.29 9.45
C VAL A 171 -11.50 41.94 8.21
N THR A 172 -11.50 41.25 7.06
CA THR A 172 -12.16 41.73 5.84
C THR A 172 -13.66 41.91 6.05
N LYS A 173 -14.32 40.95 6.69
CA LYS A 173 -15.76 41.04 7.00
C LYS A 173 -16.07 42.16 8.00
N GLU A 174 -15.29 42.28 9.07
CA GLU A 174 -15.43 43.35 10.06
C GLU A 174 -15.23 44.73 9.43
N LYS A 175 -14.30 44.86 8.48
CA LYS A 175 -14.06 46.10 7.73
C LYS A 175 -15.25 46.44 6.85
N GLU A 176 -15.82 45.48 6.13
CA GLU A 176 -17.02 45.68 5.31
C GLU A 176 -18.21 46.13 6.16
N ASP A 177 -18.41 45.52 7.31
CA ASP A 177 -19.48 45.90 8.23
C ASP A 177 -19.25 47.31 8.81
N ALA A 178 -18.00 47.67 9.16
CA ALA A 178 -17.64 49.03 9.59
C ALA A 178 -17.93 50.09 8.49
N ILE A 179 -17.66 49.76 7.22
CA ILE A 179 -17.98 50.63 6.08
C ILE A 179 -19.50 50.80 5.93
N ARG A 180 -20.29 49.72 6.09
CA ARG A 180 -21.76 49.76 6.00
C ARG A 180 -22.39 50.67 7.05
N VAL A 181 -21.85 50.65 8.28
CA VAL A 181 -22.33 51.50 9.38
C VAL A 181 -21.67 52.89 9.39
N GLN A 182 -20.87 53.22 8.37
CA GLN A 182 -20.16 54.50 8.21
C GLN A 182 -19.16 54.83 9.34
N ASP A 183 -18.64 53.81 10.03
CA ASP A 183 -17.56 53.94 11.00
C ASP A 183 -16.21 53.95 10.26
N PHE A 184 -15.88 55.10 9.70
CA PHE A 184 -14.69 55.27 8.85
C PHE A 184 -13.37 55.16 9.62
N GLU A 185 -13.35 55.50 10.91
CA GLU A 185 -12.16 55.39 11.76
C GLU A 185 -11.82 53.93 12.01
N LYS A 186 -12.80 53.11 12.42
CA LYS A 186 -12.63 51.68 12.59
C LYS A 186 -12.31 50.97 11.28
N ALA A 187 -12.96 51.37 10.18
CA ALA A 187 -12.65 50.84 8.85
C ALA A 187 -11.20 51.11 8.41
N ALA A 188 -10.65 52.28 8.75
CA ALA A 188 -9.24 52.61 8.46
C ALA A 188 -8.27 51.72 9.25
N GLN A 189 -8.52 51.51 10.55
CA GLN A 189 -7.70 50.61 11.39
C GLN A 189 -7.74 49.16 10.87
N LEU A 190 -8.94 48.66 10.54
CA LEU A 190 -9.12 47.31 10.00
C LEU A 190 -8.48 47.15 8.61
N ARG A 191 -8.46 48.20 7.78
CA ARG A 191 -7.76 48.19 6.49
C ARG A 191 -6.24 48.05 6.68
N ASP A 192 -5.67 48.76 7.64
CA ASP A 192 -4.23 48.68 7.90
C ASP A 192 -3.85 47.31 8.48
N HIS A 193 -4.70 46.73 9.34
CA HIS A 193 -4.55 45.37 9.85
C HIS A 193 -4.69 44.31 8.73
N GLU A 194 -5.68 44.45 7.84
CA GLU A 194 -5.84 43.59 6.66
C GLU A 194 -4.59 43.62 5.78
N LYS A 195 -3.98 44.80 5.60
CA LYS A 195 -2.76 44.97 4.81
C LYS A 195 -1.56 44.26 5.44
N ASP A 196 -1.41 44.34 6.76
CA ASP A 196 -0.35 43.61 7.49
C ASP A 196 -0.55 42.08 7.39
N LEU A 197 -1.79 41.60 7.60
CA LEU A 197 -2.12 40.17 7.46
C LEU A 197 -1.86 39.66 6.04
N LYS A 198 -2.24 40.43 5.01
CA LYS A 198 -1.93 40.09 3.60
C LYS A 198 -0.44 40.02 3.35
N TYR A 199 0.34 40.97 3.85
CA TYR A 199 1.78 40.99 3.70
C TYR A 199 2.45 39.77 4.36
N ARG A 200 2.06 39.44 5.59
CA ARG A 200 2.56 38.24 6.29
C ARG A 200 2.21 36.96 5.55
N LEU A 201 0.99 36.87 5.05
CA LEU A 201 0.50 35.72 4.29
C LEU A 201 1.21 35.56 2.94
N GLU A 202 1.50 36.66 2.23
CA GLU A 202 2.31 36.62 1.01
C GLU A 202 3.74 36.15 1.28
N ASN A 203 4.38 36.67 2.33
CA ASN A 203 5.72 36.23 2.73
C ASN A 203 5.74 34.73 3.07
N LEU A 204 4.80 34.27 3.90
CA LEU A 204 4.67 32.85 4.24
C LEU A 204 4.39 31.97 3.01
N LYS A 205 3.56 32.44 2.06
CA LYS A 205 3.33 31.72 0.80
C LYS A 205 4.58 31.66 -0.09
N SER A 206 5.37 32.74 -0.13
CA SER A 206 6.62 32.80 -0.87
C SER A 206 7.67 31.87 -0.27
N ASP A 207 7.84 31.90 1.05
CA ASP A 207 8.77 31.05 1.78
C ASP A 207 8.39 29.58 1.64
N TRP A 208 7.10 29.26 1.77
CA TRP A 208 6.60 27.90 1.59
C TRP A 208 6.79 27.39 0.15
N LYS A 209 6.55 28.22 -0.87
CA LYS A 209 6.82 27.86 -2.28
C LYS A 209 8.32 27.61 -2.51
N THR A 210 9.17 28.43 -1.91
CA THR A 210 10.63 28.30 -2.02
C THR A 210 11.11 27.02 -1.35
N GLN A 211 10.66 26.76 -0.12
CA GLN A 211 10.95 25.52 0.60
C GLN A 211 10.44 24.29 -0.16
N LYS A 212 9.26 24.36 -0.80
CA LYS A 212 8.69 23.27 -1.60
C LYS A 212 9.47 22.98 -2.89
N GLN A 213 10.14 23.97 -3.47
CA GLN A 213 11.02 23.77 -4.63
C GLN A 213 12.38 23.18 -4.24
N VAL A 214 12.85 23.46 -3.02
CA VAL A 214 14.17 23.03 -2.53
C VAL A 214 14.10 21.69 -1.79
N ALA A 215 12.98 21.37 -1.13
CA ALA A 215 12.83 20.16 -0.35
C ALA A 215 12.65 18.94 -1.26
N THR A 216 13.70 18.14 -1.39
CA THR A 216 13.56 16.78 -1.91
C THR A 216 12.89 15.93 -0.83
N LEU A 217 11.64 15.56 -1.08
CA LEU A 217 10.89 14.67 -0.20
C LEU A 217 11.67 13.37 -0.04
N THR A 218 11.96 12.96 1.18
CA THR A 218 12.77 11.76 1.44
C THR A 218 11.99 10.79 2.32
N VAL A 219 11.98 9.53 1.91
CA VAL A 219 11.41 8.40 2.64
C VAL A 219 12.55 7.62 3.29
N ASP A 220 12.55 7.60 4.61
CA ASP A 220 13.50 6.87 5.45
C ASP A 220 12.79 5.76 6.26
N GLU A 221 13.57 5.02 7.05
CA GLU A 221 13.06 3.99 7.97
C GLU A 221 11.92 4.53 8.87
N THR A 222 11.98 5.80 9.29
CA THR A 222 11.00 6.36 10.23
C THR A 222 9.62 6.49 9.60
N GLN A 223 9.55 6.76 8.30
CA GLN A 223 8.29 6.86 7.57
C GLN A 223 7.68 5.50 7.34
N ILE A 224 8.48 4.50 6.99
CA ILE A 224 8.04 3.10 6.90
C ILE A 224 7.49 2.63 8.25
N ALA A 225 8.23 2.83 9.33
CA ALA A 225 7.81 2.46 10.67
C ALA A 225 6.49 3.13 11.08
N ALA A 226 6.28 4.39 10.68
CA ALA A 226 5.02 5.09 10.94
C ALA A 226 3.83 4.48 10.18
N VAL A 227 4.03 4.03 8.94
CA VAL A 227 2.98 3.33 8.16
C VAL A 227 2.68 1.97 8.78
N VAL A 228 3.71 1.18 9.11
CA VAL A 228 3.52 -0.12 9.78
C VAL A 228 2.76 0.05 11.09
N SER A 229 3.10 1.07 11.89
CA SER A 229 2.37 1.37 13.12
C SER A 229 0.90 1.70 12.89
N LYS A 230 0.58 2.41 11.81
CA LYS A 230 -0.79 2.74 11.46
C LYS A 230 -1.58 1.50 11.03
N TRP A 231 -0.97 0.61 10.25
CA TRP A 231 -1.61 -0.61 9.76
C TRP A 231 -1.85 -1.64 10.87
N THR A 232 -0.85 -1.82 11.72
CA THR A 232 -0.85 -2.88 12.74
C THR A 232 -1.36 -2.40 14.09
N ASN A 233 -1.51 -1.08 14.27
CA ASN A 233 -1.76 -0.42 15.55
C ASN A 233 -0.68 -0.72 16.62
N ILE A 234 0.52 -1.12 16.19
CA ILE A 234 1.67 -1.43 17.04
C ILE A 234 2.72 -0.31 16.89
N PRO A 235 3.10 0.42 17.94
CA PRO A 235 4.13 1.47 17.83
C PRO A 235 5.51 0.87 17.47
N VAL A 236 6.09 1.24 16.31
CA VAL A 236 7.34 0.70 15.75
C VAL A 236 8.54 1.65 15.94
N ARG A 237 8.29 2.94 16.23
CA ARG A 237 9.19 4.10 16.00
C ARG A 237 10.52 4.20 16.78
N LYS A 238 11.02 3.13 17.44
CA LYS A 238 12.38 2.97 18.02
C LYS A 238 12.42 1.68 18.86
N LEU A 239 12.50 0.53 18.19
CA LEU A 239 12.35 -0.77 18.84
C LEU A 239 13.56 -1.70 18.77
N THR A 240 14.61 -1.47 18.00
CA THR A 240 15.71 -2.44 17.91
C THR A 240 16.39 -2.72 19.27
N GLU A 241 16.75 -1.71 20.07
CA GLU A 241 17.26 -1.93 21.43
C GLU A 241 16.16 -2.16 22.48
N LYS A 242 15.04 -1.41 22.39
CA LYS A 242 13.93 -1.49 23.36
C LYS A 242 13.06 -2.73 23.22
N GLU A 243 13.07 -3.42 22.09
CA GLU A 243 12.22 -4.61 21.88
C GLU A 243 12.82 -5.83 22.54
N SER A 244 14.13 -6.02 22.48
CA SER A 244 14.82 -7.03 23.29
C SER A 244 14.54 -6.79 24.77
N GLU A 245 14.60 -5.54 25.22
CA GLU A 245 14.27 -5.17 26.60
C GLU A 245 12.78 -5.37 26.93
N ARG A 246 11.86 -5.03 26.02
CA ARG A 246 10.42 -5.29 26.17
C ARG A 246 10.09 -6.77 26.16
N LEU A 247 10.79 -7.58 25.37
CA LEU A 247 10.63 -9.02 25.33
C LEU A 247 11.09 -9.64 26.65
N LEU A 248 12.21 -9.16 27.20
CA LEU A 248 12.66 -9.53 28.53
C LEU A 248 11.62 -9.16 29.60
N LYS A 249 11.04 -7.96 29.51
CA LYS A 249 10.01 -7.44 30.43
C LYS A 249 8.56 -7.80 30.02
N LEU A 250 8.36 -8.74 29.09
CA LEU A 250 7.04 -8.99 28.50
C LEU A 250 6.05 -9.53 29.54
N GLU A 251 6.51 -10.45 30.40
CA GLU A 251 5.70 -11.04 31.48
C GLU A 251 5.22 -9.96 32.46
N GLU A 252 6.11 -9.09 32.90
CA GLU A 252 5.81 -7.98 33.81
C GLU A 252 4.84 -6.97 33.16
N THR A 253 5.07 -6.65 31.89
CA THR A 253 4.22 -5.72 31.15
C THR A 253 2.80 -6.26 30.98
N LEU A 254 2.64 -7.56 30.76
CA LEU A 254 1.33 -8.21 30.65
C LEU A 254 0.61 -8.24 32.00
N HIS A 255 1.33 -8.45 33.10
CA HIS A 255 0.73 -8.44 34.45
C HIS A 255 0.19 -7.07 34.88
N ASN A 256 0.65 -5.97 34.28
CA ASN A 256 0.04 -4.64 34.49
C ASN A 256 -1.39 -4.54 33.92
N ARG A 257 -1.78 -5.43 33.01
CA ARG A 257 -3.11 -5.47 32.39
C ARG A 257 -3.91 -6.73 32.73
N VAL A 258 -3.23 -7.83 33.05
CA VAL A 258 -3.83 -9.13 33.36
C VAL A 258 -3.62 -9.44 34.83
N ILE A 259 -4.72 -9.48 35.59
CA ILE A 259 -4.72 -9.81 37.01
C ILE A 259 -4.85 -11.34 37.15
N GLY A 260 -3.90 -11.97 37.83
CA GLY A 260 -3.83 -13.43 37.98
C GLY A 260 -3.24 -14.15 36.76
N GLN A 261 -3.54 -15.45 36.60
CA GLN A 261 -3.11 -16.27 35.45
C GLN A 261 -1.59 -16.30 35.19
N ASN A 262 -0.79 -16.33 36.27
CA ASN A 262 0.69 -16.28 36.20
C ASN A 262 1.29 -17.35 35.26
N GLU A 263 0.74 -18.57 35.29
CA GLU A 263 1.22 -19.67 34.47
C GLU A 263 0.95 -19.43 32.97
N ALA A 264 -0.23 -18.91 32.63
CA ALA A 264 -0.60 -18.58 31.25
C ALA A 264 0.27 -17.43 30.72
N VAL A 265 0.46 -16.36 31.49
CA VAL A 265 1.28 -15.21 31.10
C VAL A 265 2.74 -15.63 30.86
N LYS A 266 3.30 -16.46 31.74
CA LYS A 266 4.67 -17.00 31.60
C LYS A 266 4.81 -17.90 30.37
N SER A 267 3.85 -18.80 30.15
CA SER A 267 3.85 -19.72 29.01
C SER A 267 3.80 -18.97 27.67
N VAL A 268 2.86 -18.03 27.53
CA VAL A 268 2.70 -17.20 26.32
C VAL A 268 3.94 -16.32 26.10
N SER A 269 4.44 -15.65 27.13
CA SER A 269 5.62 -14.78 27.01
C SER A 269 6.87 -15.57 26.60
N ARG A 270 7.05 -16.80 27.09
CA ARG A 270 8.13 -17.69 26.66
C ARG A 270 7.98 -18.16 25.22
N ALA A 271 6.76 -18.47 24.77
CA ALA A 271 6.49 -18.84 23.39
C ALA A 271 6.76 -17.67 22.43
N VAL A 272 6.26 -16.46 22.76
CA VAL A 272 6.46 -15.25 21.97
C VAL A 272 7.93 -14.85 21.89
N ARG A 273 8.69 -14.94 22.99
CA ARG A 273 10.15 -14.70 22.96
C ARG A 273 10.84 -15.65 21.99
N ARG A 274 10.63 -16.95 22.13
CA ARG A 274 11.25 -17.98 21.27
C ARG A 274 11.03 -17.72 19.78
N ALA A 275 9.76 -17.55 19.40
CA ALA A 275 9.38 -17.24 18.02
C ALA A 275 10.06 -15.96 17.49
N ARG A 276 10.31 -14.95 18.34
CA ARG A 276 10.93 -13.68 17.94
C ARG A 276 12.46 -13.66 17.96
N VAL A 277 13.14 -14.53 18.72
CA VAL A 277 14.62 -14.64 18.70
C VAL A 277 15.10 -15.76 17.75
N GLY A 278 14.19 -16.48 17.10
CA GLY A 278 14.53 -17.55 16.15
C GLY A 278 15.03 -18.83 16.82
N LEU A 279 14.57 -19.14 18.04
CA LEU A 279 14.84 -20.37 18.81
C LEU A 279 13.57 -21.20 19.00
#